data_AF-A0A956W1B4-F1
#
_entry.id   AF-A0A956W1B4-F1
#
_cell.length_a   1.000
_cell.length_b   1.000
_cell.length_c   1.000
_cell.angle_alpha   90.00
_cell.angle_beta   90.00
_cell.angle_gamma   90.00
#
_symmetry.space_group_name_H-M   'P 1'
#
loop_
_entity.id
_entity.type
_entity.pdbx_description
1 polymer ?
#
loop_
_entity_poly.entity_id
_entity_poly.type
_entity_poly.pdbx_seq_one_letter_code
_entity_poly.pdbx_strand_id
1 'polypeptide(L)' 'MLEEEPGALPLIDGNDLMTELNMESGRLVGAVLTSVLAAQGAGRVTDRHEALAYARTVLQTLDASGS' A
#
# COMPACT_ATOMS: atom_id res chain seq x y z
N MET A 1 -1.06 5.48 -31.69
CA MET A 1 -1.91 4.57 -30.91
C MET A 1 -1.58 4.90 -29.47
N LEU A 2 -2.46 5.63 -28.77
CA LEU A 2 -2.31 5.82 -27.33
C LEU A 2 -2.71 4.48 -26.73
N GLU A 3 -1.73 3.65 -26.42
CA GLU A 3 -1.96 2.46 -25.60
C GLU A 3 -2.40 3.01 -24.25
N GLU A 4 -3.71 2.97 -24.00
CA GLU A 4 -4.27 3.18 -22.67
C GLU A 4 -3.71 2.08 -21.80
N GLU A 5 -2.58 2.34 -21.13
CA GLU A 5 -1.99 1.46 -20.13
C GLU A 5 -3.12 1.14 -19.14
N PRO A 6 -3.59 -0.12 -19.06
CA PRO A 6 -4.76 -0.48 -18.28
C PRO A 6 -4.47 -0.02 -16.86
N GLY A 7 -5.30 0.90 -16.36
CA GLY A 7 -5.11 1.54 -15.06
C GLY A 7 -4.62 0.50 -14.06
N ALA A 8 -3.34 0.61 -13.71
CA ALA A 8 -2.63 -0.44 -12.99
C ALA A 8 -3.41 -0.67 -11.71
N LEU A 9 -4.12 -1.81 -11.66
CA LEU A 9 -4.91 -2.17 -10.50
C LEU A 9 -3.96 -2.13 -9.30
N PRO A 10 -4.40 -1.61 -8.15
CA PRO A 10 -3.58 -1.62 -6.95
C PRO A 10 -3.03 -3.03 -6.73
N LEU A 11 -1.71 -3.13 -6.52
CA LEU A 11 -1.03 -4.42 -6.28
C LEU A 11 -1.56 -5.10 -5.01
N ILE A 12 -2.07 -4.28 -4.08
CA ILE A 12 -2.75 -4.71 -2.85
C ILE A 12 -3.94 -3.80 -2.56
N ASP A 13 -5.01 -4.39 -2.06
CA ASP A 13 -6.17 -3.67 -1.58
C ASP A 13 -6.11 -3.42 -0.06
N GLY A 14 -6.99 -2.55 0.42
CA GLY A 14 -7.17 -2.33 1.86
C GLY A 14 -7.49 -3.63 2.60
N ASN A 15 -8.18 -4.58 1.96
CA ASN A 15 -8.50 -5.87 2.55
C ASN A 15 -7.26 -6.77 2.75
N ASP A 16 -6.35 -6.78 1.77
CA ASP A 16 -5.06 -7.47 1.90
C ASP A 16 -4.24 -6.87 3.04
N LEU A 17 -4.21 -5.54 3.16
CA LEU A 17 -3.54 -4.87 4.27
C LEU A 17 -4.13 -5.27 5.62
N MET A 18 -5.46 -5.27 5.75
CA MET A 18 -6.14 -5.68 6.99
C MET A 18 -5.84 -7.14 7.35
N THR A 19 -5.86 -8.05 6.37
CA THR A 19 -5.65 -9.48 6.59
C THR A 19 -4.19 -9.82 6.87
N GLU A 20 -3.28 -9.36 6.02
CA GLU A 20 -1.86 -9.75 6.04
C GLU A 20 -1.08 -8.99 7.12
N LEU A 21 -1.43 -7.73 7.39
CA LEU A 21 -0.78 -6.90 8.40
C LEU A 21 -1.56 -6.87 9.72
N ASN A 22 -2.67 -7.60 9.83
CA ASN A 22 -3.55 -7.62 11.00
C ASN A 22 -3.97 -6.20 11.45
N MET A 23 -4.18 -5.31 10.47
CA MET A 23 -4.54 -3.92 10.74
C MET A 23 -6.04 -3.80 11.00
N GLU A 24 -6.40 -3.01 12.02
CA GLU A 24 -7.78 -2.59 12.22
C GLU A 24 -8.22 -1.60 11.14
N SER A 25 -9.43 -1.81 10.64
CA SER A 25 -10.10 -0.93 9.68
C SER A 25 -10.14 0.50 10.23
N GLY A 26 -9.50 1.45 9.54
CA GLY A 26 -9.46 2.82 10.04
C GLY A 26 -8.56 3.74 9.24
N ARG A 27 -8.27 4.91 9.82
CA ARG A 27 -7.45 5.96 9.20
C ARG A 27 -6.06 5.45 8.80
N LEU A 28 -5.48 4.53 9.58
CA LEU A 28 -4.16 3.94 9.32
C LEU A 28 -4.14 3.12 8.03
N VAL A 29 -5.14 2.28 7.78
CA VAL A 29 -5.25 1.48 6.54
C VAL A 29 -5.29 2.41 5.32
N GLY A 30 -6.11 3.47 5.37
CA GLY A 30 -6.18 4.44 4.28
C GLY A 30 -4.85 5.17 4.02
N ALA A 31 -4.12 5.54 5.08
CA ALA A 31 -2.81 6.20 4.97
C ALA A 31 -1.74 5.28 4.37
N VAL A 32 -1.72 4.01 4.81
CA VAL A 32 -0.81 2.99 4.28
C VAL A 32 -1.13 2.69 2.83
N LEU A 33 -2.40 2.45 2.50
CA LEU A 33 -2.85 2.19 1.12
C LEU A 33 -2.49 3.34 0.18
N THR A 34 -2.72 4.58 0.59
CA THR A 34 -2.34 5.77 -0.19
C THR A 34 -0.83 5.82 -0.45
N SER A 35 -0.02 5.49 0.56
CA SER A 35 1.44 5.48 0.44
C SER A 35 1.94 4.37 -0.50
N VAL A 36 1.31 3.20 -0.46
CA VAL A 36 1.61 2.09 -1.36
C VAL A 36 1.21 2.42 -2.79
N LEU A 37 0.03 3.01 -3.00
CA LEU A 37 -0.44 3.43 -4.32
C LEU A 37 0.53 4.45 -4.96
N ALA A 38 1.01 5.40 -4.15
CA ALA A 38 2.02 6.36 -4.59
C ALA A 38 3.37 5.71 -4.89
N ALA A 39 3.77 4.69 -4.14
CA ALA A 39 4.98 3.90 -4.43
C ALA A 39 4.83 3.10 -5.73
N GLN A 40 3.65 2.52 -5.97
CA GLN A 40 3.33 1.77 -7.19
C GLN A 40 3.34 2.68 -8.42
N GLY A 41 2.68 3.83 -8.35
CA GLY A 41 2.69 4.82 -9.45
C GLY A 41 4.07 5.40 -9.74
N ALA A 42 4.98 5.36 -8.76
CA ALA A 42 6.38 5.74 -8.94
C ALA A 42 7.29 4.60 -9.43
N GLY A 43 6.76 3.37 -9.61
CA GLY A 43 7.55 2.19 -9.96
C GLY A 43 8.48 1.70 -8.84
N ARG A 44 8.24 2.10 -7.59
CA ARG A 44 9.01 1.64 -6.41
C ARG A 44 8.54 0.29 -5.88
N VAL A 45 7.30 -0.09 -6.19
CA VAL A 45 6.76 -1.42 -5.94
C VAL A 45 6.10 -1.89 -7.22
N THR A 46 6.47 -3.07 -7.70
CA THR A 46 5.91 -3.66 -8.93
C THR A 46 5.08 -4.91 -8.65
N ASP A 47 5.22 -5.47 -7.45
CA ASP A 47 4.57 -6.72 -7.07
C ASP A 47 3.85 -6.65 -5.72
N ARG A 48 2.86 -7.53 -5.52
CA ARG A 48 2.10 -7.66 -4.26
C ARG A 48 3.03 -7.78 -3.04
N HIS A 49 4.12 -8.54 -3.17
CA HIS A 49 5.04 -8.81 -2.08
C HIS A 49 5.85 -7.55 -1.68
N GLU A 50 6.28 -6.74 -2.65
CA GLU A 50 6.94 -5.46 -2.40
C GLU A 50 5.97 -4.44 -1.81
N ALA A 51 4.74 -4.41 -2.33
CA ALA A 51 3.68 -3.54 -1.82
C ALA A 51 3.39 -3.85 -0.33
N LEU A 52 3.29 -5.12 0.06
CA LEU A 52 3.13 -5.54 1.46
C LEU A 52 4.33 -5.17 2.34
N ALA A 53 5.55 -5.38 1.85
CA ALA A 53 6.76 -5.00 2.58
C ALA A 53 6.85 -3.49 2.82
N TYR A 54 6.51 -2.70 1.80
CA TYR A 54 6.45 -1.25 1.89
C TYR A 54 5.35 -0.81 2.87
N ALA A 55 4.16 -1.40 2.76
CA ALA A 55 3.04 -1.14 3.65
C ALA A 55 3.38 -1.38 5.12
N ARG A 56 4.05 -2.50 5.42
CA ARG A 56 4.52 -2.84 6.78
C ARG A 56 5.50 -1.80 7.32
N THR A 57 6.42 -1.34 6.49
CA THR A 57 7.42 -0.31 6.87
C THR A 57 6.74 1.02 7.18
N VAL A 58 5.78 1.43 6.35
CA VAL A 58 4.98 2.65 6.57
C VAL A 58 4.17 2.52 7.86
N LEU A 59 3.52 1.38 8.10
CA LEU A 59 2.77 1.11 9.32
C LEU A 59 3.65 1.27 10.57
N GLN A 60 4.83 0.63 10.58
CA GLN A 60 5.78 0.75 11.70
C GLN A 60 6.23 2.19 11.92
N THR A 61 6.42 2.95 10.84
CA THR A 61 6.80 4.37 10.92
C THR A 61 5.68 5.22 11.52
N LEU A 62 4.43 4.95 11.12
CA LEU A 62 3.24 5.65 11.62
C LEU A 62 2.93 5.29 13.09
N ASP A 63 3.12 4.03 13.47
CA ASP A 63 2.97 3.56 14.86
C ASP A 63 4.05 4.17 15.77
N ALA A 64 5.31 4.15 15.32
CA ALA A 64 6.44 4.71 16.06
C ALA A 64 6.39 6.24 16.21
N SER A 65 5.65 6.94 15.36
CA SER A 65 5.45 8.40 15.47
C SER A 65 4.20 8.79 16.25
N GLY A 66 3.38 7.81 16.66
CA GLY A 66 2.18 7.99 17.48
C GLY A 66 2.35 7.63 18.96
N SER A 67 3.56 7.24 19.41
CA SER A 67 3.87 6.84 20.79
C SER A 67 4.68 7.90 21.54
#